data_AF-A0A7C1REH1-F1
#
_entry.id   AF-A0A7C1REH1-F1
#
_cell.length_a   1.000
_cell.length_b   1.000
_cell.length_c   1.000
_cell.angle_alpha   90.00
_cell.angle_beta   90.00
_cell.angle_gamma   90.00
#
_symmetry.space_group_name_H-M   'P 1'
#
loop_
_entity.id
_entity.type
_entity.pdbx_description
1 polymer ?
#
loop_
_entity_poly.entity_id
_entity_poly.type
_entity_poly.pdbx_seq_one_letter_code
_entity_poly.pdbx_strand_id
1 'polypeptide(L)' 'MRQVKCNGCGFIGNEDEFKKGQDMFQNSFIAGCPKCENRQSRGDASMRMFGGDRPFSFIDRAEKPGNPLGIVLHNSDEAS' A
#
# COMPACT_ATOMS: atom_id res chain seq x y z
N MET A 1 4.90 15.15 -1.78
CA MET A 1 4.36 14.50 -0.56
C MET A 1 3.50 13.32 -0.99
N ARG A 2 3.75 12.12 -0.46
CA ARG A 2 2.99 10.91 -0.82
C ARG A 2 1.69 10.89 -0.03
N GLN A 3 0.59 10.55 -0.70
CA GLN A 3 -0.70 10.36 -0.05
C GLN A 3 -0.90 8.88 0.28
N VAL A 4 -1.66 8.62 1.32
CA VAL A 4 -1.95 7.28 1.80
C VAL A 4 -3.45 7.16 2.06
N LYS A 5 -4.04 6.07 1.60
CA LYS A 5 -5.41 5.68 1.88
C LYS A 5 -5.43 4.56 2.91
N CYS A 6 -6.22 4.74 3.96
CA CYS A 6 -6.60 3.66 4.86
C CYS A 6 -7.67 2.78 4.18
N ASN A 7 -7.40 1.48 4.01
CA ASN A 7 -8.37 0.56 3.42
C ASN A 7 -9.50 0.17 4.41
N GLY A 8 -9.28 0.35 5.73
CA GLY A 8 -10.30 0.07 6.74
C GLY A 8 -11.43 1.09 6.81
N CYS A 9 -11.13 2.39 6.76
CA CYS A 9 -12.15 3.46 6.86
C CYS A 9 -12.22 4.40 5.65
N GLY A 10 -11.36 4.21 4.65
CA GLY A 10 -11.31 5.05 3.45
C GLY A 10 -10.63 6.41 3.62
N PHE A 11 -10.13 6.76 4.81
CA PHE A 11 -9.44 8.03 5.06
C PHE A 11 -8.21 8.21 4.16
N ILE A 12 -8.09 9.37 3.50
CA ILE A 12 -6.95 9.77 2.67
C ILE A 12 -6.24 10.93 3.36
N GLY A 13 -4.95 10.77 3.62
CA GLY A 13 -4.10 11.80 4.23
C GLY A 13 -2.68 11.76 3.67
N ASN A 14 -1.82 12.67 4.12
CA ASN A 14 -0.39 12.62 3.82
C ASN A 14 0.27 11.52 4.63
N GLU A 15 1.30 10.87 4.08
CA GLU A 15 2.03 9.78 4.75
C GLU A 15 2.49 10.14 6.18
N ASP A 16 2.86 11.41 6.41
CA ASP A 16 3.34 11.91 7.70
C ASP A 16 2.23 12.06 8.75
N GLU A 17 0.96 12.07 8.34
CA GLU A 17 -0.19 12.06 9.26
C GLU A 17 -0.48 10.66 9.80
N PHE A 18 0.09 9.61 9.20
CA PHE A 18 -0.10 8.24 9.65
C PHE A 18 0.99 7.83 10.64
N LYS A 19 0.62 7.01 11.62
CA LYS A 19 1.58 6.50 12.59
C LYS A 19 2.56 5.56 11.88
N LYS A 20 3.84 5.89 11.87
CA LYS A 20 4.90 5.05 11.29
C LYS A 20 5.44 4.07 12.35
N GLY A 21 5.90 2.91 11.89
CA GLY A 21 6.56 1.88 12.70
C GLY A 21 7.73 1.26 11.94
N GLN A 22 8.49 0.41 12.63
CA GLN A 22 9.60 -0.35 12.04
C GLN A 22 9.28 -1.84 12.05
N ASP A 23 9.42 -2.49 10.90
CA ASP A 23 9.18 -3.93 10.73
C ASP A 23 10.32 -4.79 11.34
N MET A 24 10.28 -6.12 11.22
CA MET A 24 11.33 -7.01 11.74
C MET A 24 12.69 -6.83 11.03
N PHE A 25 12.68 -6.27 9.83
CA PHE A 25 13.85 -6.02 8.98
C PHE A 25 14.32 -4.56 9.04
N GLN A 26 13.77 -3.77 9.97
CA GLN A 26 14.04 -2.34 10.16
C GLN A 26 13.54 -1.42 9.02
N ASN A 27 12.65 -1.89 8.16
CA ASN A 27 12.00 -1.01 7.18
C ASN A 27 10.88 -0.20 7.84
N SER A 28 10.73 1.04 7.38
CA SER A 28 9.63 1.92 7.81
C SER A 28 8.33 1.53 7.14
N PHE A 29 7.25 1.40 7.92
CA PHE A 29 5.91 1.10 7.42
C PHE A 29 4.84 1.92 8.16
N ILE A 30 3.63 1.92 7.63
CA ILE A 30 2.49 2.59 8.26
C ILE A 30 1.84 1.64 9.26
N ALA A 31 2.01 1.93 10.55
CA ALA A 31 1.53 1.13 11.65
C ALA A 31 0.05 1.39 12.00
N GLY A 32 -0.51 2.54 11.64
CA GLY A 32 -1.90 2.84 12.00
C GLY A 32 -2.53 4.05 11.31
N CYS A 33 -3.84 3.98 11.16
CA CYS A 33 -4.67 5.09 10.72
C CYS A 33 -4.89 6.09 11.88
N PRO A 34 -4.83 7.41 11.63
CA PRO A 34 -5.19 8.41 12.64
C PRO A 34 -6.70 8.56 12.87
N LYS A 35 -7.54 8.00 11.99
CA LYS A 35 -9.01 8.18 12.01
C LYS A 35 -9.81 6.94 12.40
N CYS A 36 -9.18 5.77 12.48
CA CYS A 36 -9.87 4.53 12.86
C CYS A 36 -8.90 3.56 13.53
N GLU A 37 -9.42 2.43 14.00
CA GLU A 37 -8.62 1.40 14.68
C GLU A 37 -7.87 0.47 13.72
N ASN A 38 -7.91 0.75 12.41
CA ASN A 38 -7.12 -0.01 11.43
C ASN A 38 -5.62 0.20 11.70
N ARG A 39 -4.94 -0.89 12.05
CA ARG A 39 -3.53 -0.93 12.45
C ARG A 39 -2.84 -2.13 11.81
N GLN A 40 -1.54 -1.99 11.62
CA GLN A 40 -0.69 -3.04 11.09
C GLN A 40 0.39 -3.40 12.11
N SER A 41 0.53 -4.69 12.37
CA SER A 41 1.53 -5.22 13.30
C SER A 41 2.89 -5.39 12.61
N ARG A 42 3.97 -5.41 13.40
CA ARG A 42 5.35 -5.56 12.91
C ARG A 42 5.56 -6.82 12.05
N GLY A 43 5.04 -7.97 12.49
CA GLY A 43 5.14 -9.24 11.76
C GLY A 43 4.31 -9.24 10.47
N ASP A 44 3.14 -8.61 10.52
CA ASP A 44 2.23 -8.47 9.38
C ASP A 44 2.82 -7.52 8.31
N ALA A 45 3.51 -6.45 8.71
CA ALA A 45 4.32 -5.62 7.82
C ALA A 45 5.47 -6.39 7.16
N SER A 46 6.15 -7.24 7.93
CA SER A 46 7.29 -8.04 7.46
C SER A 46 6.86 -9.10 6.43
N MET A 47 5.73 -9.78 6.65
CA MET A 47 5.21 -10.80 5.72
C MET A 47 4.57 -10.19 4.47
N ARG A 48 3.99 -8.98 4.55
CA ARG A 48 3.30 -8.33 3.42
C ARG A 48 4.23 -7.67 2.40
N MET A 49 5.53 -7.55 2.69
CA MET A 49 6.54 -7.26 1.64
C MET A 49 6.58 -8.37 0.57
N PHE A 50 6.03 -9.56 0.86
CA PHE A 50 5.99 -10.71 -0.06
C PHE A 50 4.59 -11.02 -0.66
N GLY A 51 3.49 -10.54 -0.07
CA GLY A 51 2.15 -11.11 -0.31
C GLY A 51 1.01 -10.18 -0.80
N GLY A 52 1.27 -8.89 -1.05
CA GLY A 52 0.34 -8.03 -1.81
C GLY A 52 -0.78 -7.30 -1.05
N ASP A 53 -1.42 -7.88 -0.04
CA ASP A 53 -2.58 -7.23 0.61
C ASP A 53 -2.17 -6.27 1.74
N ARG A 54 -2.30 -4.96 1.51
CA ARG A 54 -1.90 -3.91 2.47
C ARG A 54 -3.12 -3.28 3.16
N PRO A 55 -3.07 -2.98 4.47
CA PRO A 55 -4.14 -2.24 5.15
C PRO A 55 -4.12 -0.73 4.80
N PHE A 56 -3.01 -0.27 4.22
CA PHE A 56 -2.79 1.08 3.74
C PHE A 56 -2.26 1.04 2.30
N SER A 57 -2.85 1.86 1.43
CA SER A 57 -2.46 1.97 0.02
C SER A 57 -1.79 3.32 -0.19
N PHE A 58 -0.60 3.35 -0.77
CA PHE A 58 0.02 4.61 -1.21
C PHE A 58 -0.73 5.09 -2.45
N ILE A 59 -1.24 6.31 -2.39
CA ILE A 59 -1.77 7.03 -3.54
C ILE A 59 -0.62 7.83 -4.10
N ASP A 60 0.01 7.30 -5.15
CA ASP A 60 0.91 8.11 -5.96
C ASP A 60 0.06 9.18 -6.65
N ARG A 61 0.10 10.42 -6.13
CA ARG A 61 -0.32 11.60 -6.89
C ARG A 61 0.67 11.81 -8.03
N ALA A 62 0.54 10.99 -9.06
CA ALA A 62 1.22 11.14 -10.33
C ALA A 62 0.24 10.82 -11.46
N GLU A 63 -0.92 11.49 -11.49
CA GLU A 63 -1.48 11.85 -12.79
C GLU A 63 -0.60 12.97 -13.36
N LYS A 64 0.49 12.57 -14.01
CA LYS A 64 0.84 13.28 -15.25
C LYS A 64 -0.26 12.90 -16.24
N PRO A 65 -0.98 13.85 -16.85
CA PRO A 65 -1.93 13.50 -17.90
C PRO A 65 -1.13 12.93 -19.08
N GLY A 66 -1.38 11.65 -19.39
CA GLY A 66 -0.86 10.97 -20.57
C GLY A 66 0.22 9.91 -20.29
N ASN A 67 -0.22 8.68 -20.01
CA ASN A 67 0.32 7.52 -20.72
C ASN A 67 -0.67 6.34 -20.57
N PRO A 68 -1.42 5.97 -21.63
CA PRO A 68 -2.22 4.76 -21.65
C PRO A 68 -1.31 3.54 -21.89
N LEU A 69 -0.84 2.92 -20.81
CA LEU A 69 -0.35 1.54 -20.81
C LEU A 69 -1.29 0.76 -19.88
N GLY A 70 -2.45 0.25 -20.33
CA GLY A 70 -2.71 -0.27 -21.66
C GLY A 70 -2.13 -1.68 -21.76
N ILE A 71 -2.96 -2.65 -21.39
CA ILE A 71 -2.91 -4.08 -21.75
C ILE A 71 -2.17 -5.00 -20.76
N VAL A 72 -3.00 -5.64 -19.93
CA VAL A 72 -2.80 -6.98 -19.39
C VAL A 72 -2.58 -7.93 -20.57
N LEU A 73 -1.34 -8.35 -20.81
CA LEU A 73 -1.05 -9.53 -21.62
C LEU A 73 -1.13 -10.75 -20.69
N HIS A 74 -2.34 -11.31 -20.57
CA HIS A 74 -2.46 -12.75 -20.40
C HIS A 74 -1.93 -13.37 -21.69
N ASN A 75 -0.78 -14.03 -21.60
CA ASN A 75 -0.37 -15.03 -22.58
C ASN A 75 0.59 -15.97 -21.86
N SER A 76 0.07 -17.14 -21.51
CA SER A 76 0.68 -18.40 -21.90
C SER A 76 -0.40 -19.45 -21.80
N ASP A 77 -1.02 -19.73 -22.96
CA ASP A 77 -1.48 -21.06 -23.34
C ASP A 77 -0.59 -22.12 -22.69
N GLU A 78 -1.11 -22.81 -21.67
CA GLU A 78 -0.61 -24.14 -21.31
C GLU A 78 -1.20 -25.14 -22.31
N ALA A 79 -0.28 -25.82 -22.97
CA ALA A 79 -0.45 -26.93 -23.89
C ALA A 79 -1.54 -27.95 -23.50
N SER A 80 -2.34 -28.37 -24.48
CA SER A 80 -2.49 -29.79 -24.91
C SER A 80 -3.50 -29.92 -26.04
#